data_AF-A0A841T4H9-F1
#
_entry.id   AF-A0A841T4H9-F1
#
_cell.length_a   1.000
_cell.length_b   1.000
_cell.length_c   1.000
_cell.angle_alpha   90.00
_cell.angle_beta   90.00
_cell.angle_gamma   90.00
#
_symmetry.space_group_name_H-M   'P 1'
#
loop_
_entity.id
_entity.type
_entity.pdbx_description
1 polymer ?
#
loop_
_entity_poly.entity_id
_entity_poly.type
_entity_poly.pdbx_seq_one_letter_code
_entity_poly.pdbx_strand_id
1 'polypeptide(L)' 'MNPIINRIEEIRVKKGVTKTHIAKHCNRSVSWYNDIAKGRRRMYLEDIIPVAEALGEKPEYFFRQKLSESRNVNTA' A
#
# COMPACT_ATOMS: atom_id res chain seq x y z
N MET A 1 4.92 11.50 4.19
CA MET A 1 4.29 10.61 3.19
C MET A 1 3.17 9.83 3.85
N ASN A 2 2.06 9.56 3.17
CA ASN A 2 0.89 8.88 3.78
C ASN A 2 1.28 7.45 4.23
N PRO A 3 1.08 7.07 5.52
CA PRO A 3 1.45 5.74 6.04
C PRO A 3 0.86 4.56 5.27
N ILE A 4 -0.36 4.71 4.76
CA ILE A 4 -1.03 3.68 3.96
C ILE A 4 -0.29 3.48 2.63
N ILE A 5 0.10 4.57 1.98
CA ILE A 5 0.86 4.51 0.71
C ILE A 5 2.23 3.88 0.93
N ASN A 6 2.91 4.19 2.04
CA ASN A 6 4.16 3.53 2.40
C ASN A 6 3.97 2.02 2.55
N ARG A 7 2.90 1.59 3.23
CA ARG A 7 2.59 0.17 3.41
C ARG A 7 2.31 -0.54 2.09
N ILE A 8 1.56 0.10 1.20
CA ILE A 8 1.30 -0.41 -0.15
C ILE A 8 2.61 -0.58 -0.92
N GLU A 9 3.51 0.41 -0.88
CA GLU A 9 4.82 0.31 -1.55
C GLU A 9 5.73 -0.76 -0.94
N GLU A 10 5.72 -0.95 0.39
CA GLU A 10 6.43 -2.05 1.06
C GLU A 10 5.95 -3.42 0.55
N ILE A 11 4.63 -3.63 0.50
CA ILE A 11 4.03 -4.88 0.00
C ILE A 11 4.37 -5.08 -1.47
N ARG A 12 4.23 -4.01 -2.27
CA ARG A 12 4.53 -4.02 -3.71
C ARG A 12 5.96 -4.49 -3.98
N VAL A 13 6.94 -3.94 -3.26
CA VAL A 13 8.36 -4.32 -3.40
C VAL A 13 8.58 -5.77 -2.97
N LYS A 14 8.01 -6.20 -1.84
CA LYS A 14 8.13 -7.58 -1.35
C LYS A 14 7.57 -8.60 -2.35
N LYS A 15 6.51 -8.27 -3.06
CA LYS A 15 5.88 -9.13 -4.08
C LYS A 15 6.49 -9.00 -5.47
N GLY A 16 7.48 -8.13 -5.68
CA GLY A 16 8.05 -7.87 -7.00
C GLY A 16 7.06 -7.26 -8.00
N VAL A 17 5.97 -6.64 -7.52
CA VAL A 17 4.94 -6.04 -8.38
C VAL A 17 5.42 -4.68 -8.90
N THR A 18 5.28 -4.43 -10.19
CA THR A 18 5.68 -3.15 -10.79
C THR A 18 4.58 -2.09 -10.63
N LYS A 19 4.97 -0.81 -10.56
CA LYS A 19 4.01 0.31 -10.59
C LYS A 19 3.13 0.28 -11.84
N THR A 20 3.71 -0.15 -12.95
CA THR A 20 3.04 -0.33 -14.25
C THR A 20 1.95 -1.40 -14.17
N HIS A 21 2.19 -2.51 -13.46
CA HIS A 21 1.21 -3.56 -13.27
C HIS A 21 -0.02 -3.04 -12.50
N ILE A 22 0.20 -2.34 -11.39
CA ILE A 22 -0.88 -1.74 -10.59
C ILE A 22 -1.69 -0.75 -11.42
N ALA A 23 -1.01 0.17 -12.12
CA ALA A 23 -1.67 1.15 -12.97
C ALA A 23 -2.54 0.50 -14.06
N LYS A 24 -2.01 -0.53 -14.74
CA LYS A 24 -2.75 -1.29 -15.76
C LYS A 24 -3.97 -1.98 -15.17
N HIS A 25 -3.82 -2.62 -14.01
CA HIS A 25 -4.93 -3.29 -13.32
C HIS A 25 -6.05 -2.31 -12.92
N CYS A 26 -5.67 -1.12 -12.48
CA CYS A 26 -6.61 -0.06 -12.11
C CYS A 26 -7.22 0.68 -13.32
N ASN A 27 -6.86 0.32 -14.56
CA ASN A 27 -7.21 1.05 -15.78
C ASN A 27 -6.79 2.55 -15.71
N ARG A 28 -5.59 2.82 -15.21
CA ARG A 28 -5.00 4.17 -15.06
C ARG A 28 -3.65 4.27 -15.75
N SER A 29 -3.17 5.50 -15.91
CA SER A 29 -1.81 5.76 -16.42
C SER A 29 -0.74 5.39 -15.38
N VAL A 30 0.47 5.06 -15.83
CA VAL A 30 1.61 4.81 -14.92
C VAL A 30 1.93 6.05 -14.09
N SER A 31 1.76 7.25 -14.66
CA SER A 31 1.96 8.52 -13.95
C SER A 31 1.00 8.66 -12.76
N TRP A 32 -0.26 8.25 -12.91
CA TRP A 32 -1.25 8.30 -11.83
C TRP A 32 -0.75 7.57 -10.58
N TYR A 33 -0.29 6.33 -10.72
CA TYR A 33 0.23 5.57 -9.58
C TYR A 33 1.58 6.11 -9.09
N ASN A 34 2.45 6.57 -10.01
CA ASN A 34 3.73 7.15 -9.63
C ASN A 34 3.58 8.44 -8.81
N ASP A 35 2.60 9.28 -9.13
CA ASP A 35 2.30 10.51 -8.38
C ASP A 35 1.71 10.21 -7.01
N ILE A 36 0.87 9.18 -6.91
CA ILE A 36 0.37 8.67 -5.62
C ILE A 36 1.54 8.16 -4.77
N ALA A 37 2.38 7.29 -5.32
CA ALA A 37 3.54 6.72 -4.64
C ALA A 37 4.60 7.76 -4.25
N LYS A 38 4.56 8.96 -4.83
CA LYS A 38 5.42 10.11 -4.46
C LYS A 38 4.72 11.12 -3.55
N GLY A 39 3.44 10.90 -3.22
CA GLY A 39 2.63 11.80 -2.40
C GLY A 39 2.21 13.09 -3.10
N ARG A 40 2.36 13.18 -4.43
CA ARG A 40 1.92 14.32 -5.25
C ARG A 40 0.44 14.26 -5.59
N ARG A 41 -0.15 13.06 -5.51
CA ARG A 41 -1.57 12.80 -5.73
C ARG A 41 -2.14 12.05 -4.53
N ARG A 42 -3.35 12.41 -4.12
CA ARG A 42 -4.12 11.65 -3.12
C ARG A 42 -4.68 10.38 -3.76
N MET A 43 -4.61 9.27 -3.02
CA MET A 43 -5.36 8.04 -3.32
C MET A 43 -6.72 8.12 -2.61
N TYR A 44 -7.80 7.83 -3.33
CA TYR A 44 -9.15 7.76 -2.78
C TYR A 44 -9.46 6.34 -2.30
N LEU A 45 -10.47 6.18 -1.45
CA LEU A 45 -10.88 4.86 -0.95
C LEU A 45 -11.29 3.90 -2.09
N GLU A 46 -11.94 4.44 -3.12
CA GLU A 46 -12.31 3.72 -4.34
C GLU A 46 -11.09 3.17 -5.11
N ASP A 47 -9.92 3.80 -5.00
CA ASP A 47 -8.69 3.34 -5.62
C ASP A 47 -8.01 2.21 -4.82
N ILE A 48 -8.33 2.06 -3.53
CA ILE A 48 -7.64 1.11 -2.64
C ILE A 48 -7.98 -0.33 -2.99
N ILE A 49 -9.25 -0.61 -3.31
CA ILE A 49 -9.73 -1.95 -3.64
C ILE A 49 -8.99 -2.51 -4.87
N PRO A 50 -8.99 -1.84 -6.05
CA PRO A 50 -8.30 -2.36 -7.22
C PRO A 50 -6.76 -2.40 -7.05
N VAL A 51 -6.19 -1.53 -6.20
CA VAL A 51 -4.76 -1.62 -5.85
C VAL A 51 -4.47 -2.87 -5.00
N ALA A 52 -5.37 -3.23 -4.08
CA ALA A 52 -5.27 -4.46 -3.29
C ALA A 52 -5.38 -5.71 -4.17
N GLU A 53 -6.33 -5.72 -5.10
CA GLU A 53 -6.49 -6.80 -6.08
C GLU A 53 -5.23 -6.96 -6.96
N ALA A 54 -4.66 -5.85 -7.46
CA ALA A 54 -3.41 -5.85 -8.22
C ALA A 54 -2.21 -6.38 -7.42
N LEU A 55 -2.26 -6.28 -6.09
CA LEU A 55 -1.26 -6.80 -5.18
C LEU A 55 -1.59 -8.21 -4.68
N GLY A 56 -2.75 -8.77 -5.02
CA GLY A 56 -3.24 -10.03 -4.45
C GLY A 56 -3.32 -9.99 -2.93
N GLU A 57 -3.76 -8.86 -2.37
CA GLU A 57 -3.95 -8.65 -0.93
C GLU A 57 -5.37 -8.19 -0.64
N LYS A 58 -5.78 -8.29 0.62
CA LYS A 58 -7.01 -7.64 1.07
C LYS A 58 -6.73 -6.20 1.54
N PRO A 59 -7.64 -5.22 1.27
CA PRO A 59 -7.42 -3.82 1.63
C PRO A 59 -7.04 -3.58 3.10
N GLU A 60 -7.54 -4.39 4.03
CA GLU A 60 -7.31 -4.25 5.47
C GLU A 60 -5.82 -4.37 5.85
N TYR A 61 -5.03 -5.09 5.04
CA TYR A 61 -3.58 -5.24 5.26
C TYR A 61 -2.80 -3.93 5.09
N PHE A 62 -3.38 -2.95 4.41
CA PHE A 62 -2.78 -1.62 4.25
C PHE A 62 -2.96 -0.76 5.50
N PHE A 63 -3.98 -1.05 6.30
CA PHE A 63 -4.32 -0.31 7.53
C PHE A 63 -3.82 -1.00 8.79
N ARG A 64 -3.40 -2.27 8.71
CA ARG A 64 -2.85 -2.98 9.86
C ARG A 64 -1.58 -2.28 10.34
N GLN A 65 -1.63 -1.72 11.56
CA GLN A 65 -0.45 -1.15 12.21
C GLN A 65 0.63 -2.22 12.37
N LYS A 66 1.91 -1.81 12.28
CA LYS A 66 3.00 -2.63 12.82
C LYS A 66 2.69 -2.83 14.29
N LEU A 67 2.35 -4.05 14.70
CA LEU A 67 2.42 -4.42 16.11
C LEU A 67 3.88 -4.20 16.50
N SER A 68 4.16 -3.13 17.24
CA SER A 68 5.46 -2.97 17.87
C SER A 68 5.60 -4.11 18.88
N GLU A 69 6.60 -4.97 18.68
CA GLU A 69 7.10 -5.88 19.70
C GLU A 69 7.69 -5.04 20.84
N SER A 70 6.84 -4.51 21.71
CA SER A 70 7.26 -3.89 22.97
C SER A 70 6.15 -3.99 24.00
N ARG A 71 5.86 -5.22 24.44
CA ARG A 71 5.37 -5.44 25.81
C ARG A 71 6.30 -6.44 26.47
N ASN A 72 7.46 -5.96 26.91
CA ASN A 72 8.10 -6.56 28.09
C ASN A 72 7.22 -6.21 29.29
N VAL A 73 6.12 -6.95 29.47
CA VAL A 73 5.52 -7.12 30.78
C VAL A 73 6.42 -8.09 31.54
N ASN A 74 7.59 -7.60 31.97
CA ASN A 74 8.32 -8.28 33.03
C ASN A 74 7.56 -8.01 34.33
N THR A 75 6.92 -9.08 34.78
CA THR A 75 6.46 -9.36 36.13
C THR A 75 7.47 -8.85 37.17
N ALA A 76 6.99 -8.07 38.14
CA ALA A 76 7.61 -7.85 39.44
C ALA A 76 6.49 -7.85 40.49
#